data_AF-A0A1Y4LIV2-F1
#
_entry.id   AF-A0A1Y4LIV2-F1
#
_cell.length_a   1.000
_cell.length_b   1.000
_cell.length_c   1.000
_cell.angle_alpha   90.00
_cell.angle_beta   90.00
_cell.angle_gamma   90.00
#
_symmetry.space_group_name_H-M   'P 1'
#
loop_
_entity.id
_entity.type
_entity.pdbx_description
1 polymer ?
#
loop_
_entity_poly.entity_id
_entity_poly.type
_entity_poly.pdbx_seq_one_letter_code
_entity_poly.pdbx_strand_id
1 'polypeptide(L)'
;MKKIQIFSISLGFLIVFLLGFGANVLFFNDDSIEVYANNNMETIVIDAGHGGYDVGCIALDGTQEKDITLDIALSTGELLEEAGYNVVYTRTSDNVSWPEDNKEDLQSRIDIAEDADANYYISIHINSSDYNDGASGYETYVDFNDDEMVEMAESIHAQLKL
;
A
#
# COMPACT_ATOMS: atom_id res chain seq x y z
N MET A 1 40.01 -29.03 -47.75
CA MET A 1 38.77 -28.22 -47.83
C MET A 1 38.34 -27.90 -46.41
N LYS A 2 38.30 -26.62 -46.02
CA LYS A 2 37.93 -26.21 -44.66
C LYS A 2 36.41 -26.34 -44.48
N LYS A 3 35.98 -27.09 -43.45
CA LYS A 3 34.59 -27.12 -43.01
C LYS A 3 34.24 -25.75 -42.41
N ILE A 4 33.20 -25.12 -42.95
CA ILE A 4 32.57 -23.95 -42.35
C ILE A 4 31.60 -24.48 -41.29
N GLN A 5 31.88 -24.23 -40.01
CA GLN A 5 30.91 -24.39 -38.93
C GLN A 5 30.03 -23.14 -38.93
N ILE A 6 28.73 -23.32 -39.16
CA ILE A 6 27.73 -22.29 -38.89
C ILE A 6 27.41 -22.40 -37.39
N PHE A 7 27.79 -21.39 -36.62
CA PHE A 7 27.27 -21.21 -35.27
C PHE A 7 25.89 -20.58 -35.39
N SER A 8 24.84 -21.34 -35.11
CA SER A 8 23.51 -20.79 -34.88
C SER A 8 23.58 -20.00 -33.58
N ILE A 9 23.59 -18.67 -33.65
CA ILE A 9 23.30 -17.85 -32.48
C ILE A 9 21.78 -17.90 -32.36
N SER A 10 21.26 -18.69 -31.42
CA SER A 10 19.86 -18.61 -31.02
C SER A 10 19.64 -17.25 -30.37
N LEU A 11 19.26 -16.27 -31.19
CA LEU A 11 18.94 -14.93 -30.74
C LEU A 11 17.56 -15.01 -30.05
N GLY A 12 17.55 -15.29 -28.74
CA GLY A 12 16.34 -15.19 -27.95
C GLY A 12 15.81 -13.76 -28.03
N PHE A 13 14.61 -13.58 -28.56
CA PHE A 13 13.94 -12.27 -28.59
C PHE A 13 13.15 -12.10 -27.29
N LEU A 14 13.46 -11.04 -26.53
CA LEU A 14 12.70 -10.60 -25.37
C LEU A 14 11.46 -9.84 -25.86
N ILE A 15 10.26 -10.31 -25.52
CA ILE A 15 9.03 -9.56 -25.72
C ILE A 15 8.43 -9.28 -24.35
N VAL A 16 8.45 -8.01 -23.93
CA VAL A 16 7.74 -7.54 -22.73
C VAL A 16 6.30 -7.21 -23.15
N PHE A 17 5.34 -7.99 -22.68
CA PHE A 17 3.91 -7.64 -22.80
C PHE A 17 3.45 -6.98 -21.50
N LEU A 18 3.09 -5.70 -21.57
CA LEU A 18 2.33 -5.01 -20.53
C LEU A 18 0.84 -5.22 -20.82
N LEU A 19 0.31 -6.39 -20.47
CA LEU A 19 -1.14 -6.60 -20.47
C LEU A 19 -1.65 -6.52 -19.03
N GLY A 20 -2.08 -5.32 -18.65
CA GLY A 20 -3.15 -5.10 -17.66
C GLY A 20 -2.83 -5.34 -16.19
N PHE A 21 -2.11 -6.39 -15.79
CA PHE A 21 -1.81 -6.70 -14.39
C PHE A 21 -0.53 -7.56 -14.33
N GLY A 22 0.59 -6.92 -13.97
CA GLY A 22 1.89 -7.57 -13.77
C GLY A 22 2.79 -7.64 -15.02
N ALA A 23 4.07 -7.31 -14.83
CA ALA A 23 5.11 -7.53 -15.83
C ALA A 23 5.36 -9.04 -15.97
N ASN A 24 4.91 -9.61 -17.09
CA ASN A 24 5.19 -10.99 -17.44
C ASN A 24 6.37 -11.01 -18.42
N VAL A 25 7.44 -11.73 -18.09
CA VAL A 25 8.58 -11.91 -18.99
C VAL A 25 8.45 -13.24 -19.71
N LEU A 26 8.35 -13.18 -21.04
CA LEU A 26 8.37 -14.36 -21.90
C LEU A 26 9.79 -14.56 -22.43
N PHE A 27 10.40 -15.69 -22.09
CA PHE A 27 11.63 -16.15 -22.71
C PHE A 27 11.32 -17.24 -23.73
N PHE A 28 11.75 -17.01 -24.97
CA PHE A 28 11.68 -18.00 -26.04
C PHE A 28 13.05 -18.66 -26.21
N ASN A 29 13.11 -19.97 -25.98
CA ASN A 29 14.22 -20.82 -26.41
C ASN A 29 13.74 -21.78 -27.50
N ASP A 30 14.68 -22.43 -28.21
CA ASP A 30 14.40 -23.23 -29.43
C ASP A 30 13.37 -24.36 -29.18
N ASP A 31 13.21 -24.82 -27.94
CA ASP A 31 12.35 -25.96 -27.56
C ASP A 31 11.24 -25.64 -26.54
N SER A 32 11.21 -24.43 -25.94
CA SER A 32 10.24 -24.10 -24.87
C SER A 32 9.95 -22.61 -24.73
N ILE A 33 8.76 -22.30 -24.20
CA ILE A 33 8.36 -20.98 -23.71
C ILE A 33 8.39 -21.04 -22.19
N GLU A 34 9.21 -20.20 -21.55
CA GLU A 34 9.17 -19.99 -20.10
C GLU A 34 8.47 -18.66 -19.80
N VAL A 35 7.40 -18.74 -19.01
CA VAL A 35 6.64 -17.58 -18.52
C VAL A 35 7.08 -17.30 -17.09
N TYR A 36 7.77 -16.19 -16.87
CA TYR A 36 8.05 -15.67 -15.54
C TYR A 36 6.97 -14.64 -15.23
N ALA A 37 5.90 -15.10 -14.61
CA ALA A 37 4.90 -14.23 -14.03
C ALA A 37 5.41 -13.75 -12.67
N ASN A 38 5.52 -12.43 -12.48
CA ASN A 38 5.79 -11.87 -11.17
C ASN A 38 4.50 -12.04 -10.34
N ASN A 39 4.39 -13.19 -9.68
CA ASN A 39 3.16 -13.63 -9.00
C ASN A 39 2.99 -13.08 -7.59
N ASN A 40 4.00 -12.41 -7.03
CA ASN A 40 3.88 -11.78 -5.72
C ASN A 40 3.37 -10.37 -5.91
N MET A 41 2.06 -10.26 -6.11
CA MET A 41 1.37 -9.00 -5.86
C MET A 41 1.50 -8.71 -4.36
N GLU A 42 2.19 -7.62 -4.02
CA GLU A 42 2.32 -7.21 -2.62
C GLU A 42 0.96 -6.81 -2.06
N THR A 43 0.68 -7.26 -0.84
CA THR A 43 -0.53 -6.89 -0.10
C THR A 43 -0.23 -5.67 0.76
N ILE A 44 -1.01 -4.61 0.58
CA ILE A 44 -0.97 -3.40 1.40
C ILE A 44 -2.27 -3.31 2.18
N VAL A 45 -2.17 -3.24 3.50
CA VAL A 45 -3.31 -2.91 4.35
C VAL A 45 -3.38 -1.41 4.54
N ILE A 46 -4.55 -0.83 4.22
CA ILE A 46 -4.85 0.57 4.48
C ILE A 46 -5.80 0.66 5.67
N ASP A 47 -5.33 1.29 6.74
CA ASP A 47 -6.09 1.48 7.96
C ASP A 47 -6.62 2.92 8.06
N ALA A 48 -7.93 3.05 7.92
CA ALA A 48 -8.62 4.30 8.20
C ALA A 48 -8.78 4.45 9.72
N GLY A 49 -7.93 5.28 10.34
CA GLY A 49 -7.92 5.51 11.78
C GLY A 49 -9.31 5.85 12.34
N HIS A 50 -9.54 5.46 13.60
CA HIS A 50 -10.84 5.59 14.28
C HIS A 50 -11.99 4.85 13.54
N GLY A 51 -13.25 5.21 13.79
CA GLY A 51 -14.43 4.62 13.15
C GLY A 51 -15.41 4.00 14.15
N GLY A 52 -16.69 4.00 13.79
CA GLY A 52 -17.77 3.56 14.66
C GLY A 52 -17.91 4.50 15.86
N TYR A 53 -17.70 3.94 17.07
CA TYR A 53 -17.82 4.66 18.34
C TYR A 53 -16.71 5.69 18.57
N ASP A 54 -15.53 5.47 17.99
CA ASP A 54 -14.40 6.36 18.10
C ASP A 54 -14.42 7.36 16.95
N VAL A 55 -14.62 8.64 17.28
CA VAL A 55 -14.72 9.74 16.31
C VAL A 55 -13.37 10.41 16.02
N GLY A 56 -12.35 10.12 16.82
CA GLY A 56 -11.07 10.84 16.80
C GLY A 56 -11.21 12.32 17.18
N CYS A 57 -10.33 13.17 16.64
CA CYS A 57 -10.44 14.61 16.87
C CYS A 57 -11.66 15.22 16.14
N ILE A 58 -12.17 16.33 16.67
CA ILE A 58 -13.32 17.06 16.11
C ILE A 58 -12.90 18.49 15.81
N ALA A 59 -13.02 18.89 14.56
CA ALA A 59 -12.73 20.26 14.12
C ALA A 59 -13.79 21.26 14.64
N LEU A 60 -13.48 22.56 14.57
CA LEU A 60 -14.38 23.63 15.06
C LEU A 60 -15.75 23.65 14.36
N ASP A 61 -15.84 23.16 13.12
CA ASP A 61 -17.07 23.05 12.35
C ASP A 61 -17.84 21.74 12.61
N GLY A 62 -17.31 20.86 13.46
CA GLY A 62 -17.89 19.56 13.79
C GLY A 62 -17.43 18.42 12.88
N THR A 63 -16.55 18.66 11.92
CA THR A 63 -15.93 17.60 11.12
C THR A 63 -15.17 16.63 12.02
N GLN A 64 -15.39 15.34 11.83
CA GLN A 64 -14.76 14.28 12.63
C GLN A 64 -13.59 13.65 11.88
N GLU A 65 -12.51 13.37 12.59
CA GLU A 65 -11.31 12.73 12.03
C GLU A 65 -11.64 11.45 11.29
N LYS A 66 -12.48 10.59 11.88
CA LYS A 66 -12.85 9.29 11.28
C LYS A 66 -13.44 9.39 9.87
N ASP A 67 -14.09 10.51 9.53
CA ASP A 67 -14.68 10.72 8.21
C ASP A 67 -13.58 11.11 7.22
N ILE A 68 -12.68 12.00 7.62
CA ILE A 68 -11.53 12.43 6.81
C ILE A 68 -10.59 11.24 6.56
N THR A 69 -10.26 10.46 7.59
CA THR A 69 -9.36 9.30 7.44
C THR A 69 -9.94 8.24 6.53
N LEU A 70 -11.27 8.05 6.54
CA LEU A 70 -11.95 7.13 5.62
C LEU A 70 -11.83 7.60 4.17
N ASP A 71 -12.12 8.87 3.90
CA ASP A 71 -12.06 9.44 2.56
C ASP A 71 -10.64 9.34 1.96
N ILE A 72 -9.61 9.66 2.76
CA ILE A 72 -8.21 9.54 2.35
C ILE A 72 -7.83 8.08 2.14
N ALA A 73 -8.23 7.18 3.04
CA ALA A 73 -7.92 5.75 2.94
C ALA A 73 -8.50 5.12 1.67
N LEU A 74 -9.77 5.38 1.37
CA LEU A 74 -10.43 4.87 0.16
C LEU A 74 -9.76 5.41 -1.10
N SER A 75 -9.51 6.73 -1.16
CA SER A 75 -8.84 7.34 -2.32
C SER A 75 -7.42 6.80 -2.51
N THR A 76 -6.68 6.58 -1.42
CA THR A 76 -5.32 6.03 -1.45
C THR A 76 -5.33 4.58 -1.93
N GLY A 77 -6.23 3.77 -1.37
CA GLY A 77 -6.36 2.37 -1.74
C GLY A 77 -6.77 2.19 -3.20
N GLU A 78 -7.71 2.99 -3.72
CA GLU A 78 -8.07 2.98 -5.15
C GLU A 78 -6.84 3.23 -6.05
N LEU A 79 -6.01 4.22 -5.71
CA LEU A 79 -4.78 4.51 -6.48
C LEU A 79 -3.75 3.38 -6.39
N LEU A 80 -3.66 2.68 -5.26
CA LEU A 80 -2.77 1.53 -5.10
C LEU A 80 -3.28 0.30 -5.86
N GLU A 81 -4.58 0.06 -5.85
CA GLU A 81 -5.23 -0.98 -6.67
C GLU A 81 -4.98 -0.72 -8.16
N GLU A 82 -5.13 0.54 -8.61
CA GLU A 82 -4.82 0.96 -9.99
C GLU A 82 -3.33 0.77 -10.34
N ALA A 83 -2.44 0.92 -9.36
CA ALA A 83 -1.01 0.65 -9.51
C ALA A 83 -0.66 -0.85 -9.50
N GLY A 84 -1.64 -1.73 -9.24
CA GLY A 84 -1.50 -3.18 -9.30
C GLY A 84 -1.12 -3.86 -7.98
N TYR A 85 -1.33 -3.19 -6.84
CA TYR A 85 -1.20 -3.79 -5.51
C TYR A 85 -2.48 -4.52 -5.09
N ASN A 86 -2.35 -5.50 -4.20
CA ASN A 86 -3.50 -6.08 -3.52
C ASN A 86 -3.80 -5.22 -2.29
N VAL A 87 -4.96 -4.57 -2.24
CA VAL A 87 -5.31 -3.67 -1.13
C VAL A 87 -6.36 -4.31 -0.23
N VAL A 88 -6.10 -4.28 1.08
CA VAL A 88 -7.05 -4.69 2.11
C VAL A 88 -7.32 -3.50 3.02
N TYR A 89 -8.59 -3.17 3.26
CA TYR A 89 -8.95 -2.07 4.14
C TYR A 89 -9.34 -2.60 5.51
N THR A 90 -8.94 -1.92 6.60
CA THR A 90 -9.48 -2.24 7.93
C THR A 90 -10.97 -1.92 8.01
N ARG A 91 -11.39 -0.83 7.35
CA ARG A 91 -12.81 -0.48 7.12
C ARG A 91 -13.01 0.28 5.81
N THR A 92 -14.17 0.09 5.20
CA THR A 92 -14.63 0.83 4.00
C THR A 92 -15.89 1.65 4.27
N SER A 93 -16.34 1.70 5.53
CA SER A 93 -17.46 2.51 5.99
C SER A 93 -17.29 2.82 7.49
N ASP A 94 -18.20 3.61 8.06
CA ASP A 94 -18.25 3.86 9.51
C ASP A 94 -18.93 2.72 10.30
N ASN A 95 -19.48 1.72 9.60
CA ASN A 95 -20.00 0.51 10.25
C ASN A 95 -18.86 -0.50 10.43
N VAL A 96 -18.29 -0.51 11.63
CA VAL A 96 -17.11 -1.29 11.99
C VAL A 96 -17.47 -2.63 12.62
N SER A 97 -16.58 -3.62 12.49
CA SER A 97 -16.78 -4.98 13.02
C SER A 97 -16.18 -5.20 14.41
N TRP A 98 -15.31 -4.29 14.87
CA TRP A 98 -14.60 -4.41 16.13
C TRP A 98 -15.40 -3.89 17.34
N PRO A 99 -15.02 -4.31 18.56
CA PRO A 99 -15.68 -3.87 19.78
C PRO A 99 -15.51 -2.38 20.08
N GLU A 100 -16.44 -1.82 20.86
CA GLU A 100 -16.35 -0.46 21.43
C GLU A 100 -15.36 -0.40 22.61
N ASP A 101 -14.14 -0.90 22.40
CA ASP A 101 -13.03 -0.86 23.34
C ASP A 101 -11.73 -0.58 22.58
N ASN A 102 -10.96 0.40 23.02
CA ASN A 102 -9.79 0.87 22.27
C ASN A 102 -8.73 -0.22 22.07
N LYS A 103 -8.54 -1.10 23.06
CA LYS A 103 -7.52 -2.14 22.96
C LYS A 103 -7.97 -3.26 22.03
N GLU A 104 -9.24 -3.69 22.15
CA GLU A 104 -9.79 -4.74 21.29
C GLU A 104 -9.98 -4.26 19.85
N ASP A 105 -10.33 -2.99 19.64
CA ASP A 105 -10.36 -2.33 18.33
C ASP A 105 -8.97 -2.37 17.67
N LEU A 106 -7.95 -1.81 18.32
CA LEU A 106 -6.60 -1.79 17.77
C LEU A 106 -6.07 -3.21 17.48
N GLN A 107 -6.40 -4.19 18.32
CA GLN A 107 -6.05 -5.58 18.04
C GLN A 107 -6.78 -6.12 16.81
N SER A 108 -8.07 -5.85 16.64
CA SER A 108 -8.84 -6.30 15.48
C SER A 108 -8.25 -5.80 14.16
N ARG A 109 -7.68 -4.58 14.15
CA ARG A 109 -7.01 -4.02 12.97
C ARG A 109 -5.70 -4.71 12.65
N ILE A 110 -4.94 -5.09 13.69
CA ILE A 110 -3.73 -5.91 13.54
C ILE A 110 -4.09 -7.28 13.00
N ASP A 111 -5.14 -7.91 13.55
CA ASP A 111 -5.60 -9.24 13.11
C ASP A 111 -5.98 -9.24 11.61
N ILE A 112 -6.61 -8.18 11.11
CA ILE A 112 -6.89 -8.01 9.67
C ILE A 112 -5.60 -8.04 8.83
N ALA A 113 -4.54 -7.40 9.32
CA ALA A 113 -3.27 -7.34 8.60
C ALA A 113 -2.51 -8.67 8.64
N GLU A 114 -2.54 -9.36 9.78
CA GLU A 114 -1.99 -10.70 9.93
C GLU A 114 -2.73 -11.70 9.04
N ASP A 115 -4.08 -11.68 9.05
CA ASP A 115 -4.93 -12.57 8.24
C ASP A 115 -4.76 -12.34 6.73
N ALA A 116 -4.38 -11.12 6.32
CA ALA A 116 -4.13 -10.75 4.93
C ALA A 116 -2.70 -11.09 4.45
N ASP A 117 -1.83 -11.62 5.32
CA ASP A 117 -0.39 -11.78 5.07
C ASP A 117 0.24 -10.48 4.51
N ALA A 118 -0.09 -9.34 5.13
CA ALA A 118 0.26 -8.02 4.62
C ALA A 118 1.79 -7.81 4.51
N ASN A 119 2.24 -7.25 3.39
CA ASN A 119 3.61 -6.78 3.21
C ASN A 119 3.83 -5.40 3.84
N TYR A 120 2.83 -4.53 3.72
CA TYR A 120 2.86 -3.18 4.27
C TYR A 120 1.54 -2.87 4.98
N TYR A 121 1.63 -2.08 6.07
CA TYR A 121 0.48 -1.56 6.80
C TYR A 121 0.60 -0.05 6.89
N ILE A 122 -0.39 0.67 6.36
CA ILE A 122 -0.42 2.13 6.34
C ILE A 122 -1.64 2.61 7.13
N SER A 123 -1.41 3.22 8.28
CA SER A 123 -2.47 3.86 9.07
C SER A 123 -2.53 5.36 8.79
N ILE A 124 -3.74 5.87 8.59
CA ILE A 124 -4.00 7.27 8.25
C ILE A 124 -4.77 7.91 9.40
N HIS A 125 -4.22 9.00 9.93
CA HIS A 125 -4.75 9.79 11.04
C HIS A 125 -4.60 11.29 10.78
N ILE A 126 -5.35 12.10 11.54
CA ILE A 126 -5.27 13.56 11.51
C ILE A 126 -4.81 14.06 12.86
N ASN A 127 -3.72 14.82 12.87
CA ASN A 127 -3.22 15.40 14.11
C ASN A 127 -4.07 16.61 14.53
N SER A 128 -4.14 16.89 15.83
CA SER A 128 -4.85 18.05 16.38
C SER A 128 -4.06 18.66 17.54
N SER A 129 -4.19 19.98 17.71
CA SER A 129 -3.60 20.70 18.84
C SER A 129 -4.69 21.41 19.62
N ASP A 130 -4.73 21.17 20.93
CA ASP A 130 -5.56 21.95 21.86
C ASP A 130 -5.04 23.39 22.02
N TYR A 131 -3.82 23.64 21.58
CA TYR A 131 -3.19 24.94 21.62
C TYR A 131 -3.40 25.63 20.28
N ASN A 132 -3.95 26.85 20.28
CA ASN A 132 -4.06 27.69 19.08
C ASN A 132 -2.69 28.26 18.69
N ASP A 133 -1.74 27.36 18.46
CA ASP A 133 -0.31 27.61 18.23
C ASP A 133 0.06 27.68 16.75
N GLY A 134 -0.90 27.37 15.87
CA GLY A 134 -0.69 27.35 14.42
C GLY A 134 -0.02 26.08 13.91
N ALA A 135 -0.04 24.98 14.69
CA ALA A 135 0.43 23.67 14.24
C ALA A 135 -0.19 23.29 12.89
N SER A 136 0.66 22.92 11.93
CA SER A 136 0.28 22.52 10.58
C SER A 136 1.40 21.69 9.95
N GLY A 137 1.04 20.85 8.99
CA GLY A 137 1.96 19.96 8.28
C GLY A 137 1.52 18.50 8.39
N TYR A 138 2.47 17.61 8.09
CA TYR A 138 2.31 16.16 8.15
C TYR A 138 3.50 15.55 8.89
N GLU A 139 3.25 14.41 9.51
CA GLU A 139 4.27 13.60 10.20
C GLU A 139 3.96 12.12 9.95
N THR A 140 4.99 11.28 10.03
CA THR A 140 4.85 9.83 9.85
C THR A 140 5.60 9.12 10.96
N TYR A 141 4.94 8.14 11.57
CA TYR A 141 5.51 7.31 12.63
C TYR A 141 5.89 5.96 12.02
N VAL A 142 7.15 5.57 12.22
CA VAL A 142 7.73 4.29 11.75
C VAL A 142 8.65 3.72 12.83
N ASP A 143 9.01 2.44 12.73
CA ASP A 143 10.17 1.95 13.48
C ASP A 143 11.44 2.59 12.92
N PHE A 144 12.04 3.49 13.69
CA PHE A 144 13.21 4.24 13.27
C PHE A 144 14.48 3.38 13.13
N ASN A 145 14.44 2.12 13.57
CA ASN A 145 15.54 1.17 13.37
C ASN A 145 15.41 0.34 12.08
N ASP A 146 14.31 0.52 11.35
CA ASP A 146 14.06 -0.11 10.06
C ASP A 146 14.32 0.89 8.92
N ASP A 147 15.48 0.74 8.27
CA ASP A 147 15.91 1.64 7.18
C ASP A 147 14.90 1.67 6.02
N GLU A 148 14.22 0.54 5.72
CA GLU A 148 13.23 0.48 4.63
C GLU A 148 12.00 1.34 4.97
N MET A 149 11.53 1.30 6.22
CA MET A 149 10.40 2.10 6.67
C MET A 149 10.75 3.60 6.73
N VAL A 150 11.98 3.94 7.11
CA VAL A 150 12.46 5.32 7.10
C VAL A 150 12.52 5.86 5.66
N GLU A 151 13.11 5.11 4.73
CA GLU A 151 13.16 5.50 3.31
C GLU A 151 11.75 5.64 2.71
N MET A 152 10.82 4.76 3.07
CA MET A 152 9.42 4.85 2.64
C MET A 152 8.77 6.14 3.16
N ALA A 153 8.92 6.47 4.44
CA ALA A 153 8.37 7.70 5.02
C ALA A 153 8.95 8.96 4.35
N GLU A 154 10.27 9.00 4.10
CA GLU A 154 10.91 10.11 3.39
C GLU A 154 10.40 10.25 1.95
N SER A 155 10.18 9.13 1.25
CA SER A 155 9.62 9.12 -0.10
C SER A 155 8.19 9.68 -0.13
N ILE A 156 7.35 9.29 0.83
CA ILE A 156 5.99 9.83 0.98
C ILE A 156 6.06 11.34 1.23
N HIS A 157 6.90 11.79 2.17
CA HIS A 157 7.07 13.20 2.51
C HIS A 157 7.53 14.04 1.31
N ALA A 158 8.37 13.49 0.42
CA ALA A 158 8.83 14.16 -0.78
C ALA A 158 7.72 14.39 -1.82
N GLN A 159 6.64 13.60 -1.78
CA GLN A 159 5.49 13.73 -2.68
C GLN A 159 4.39 14.64 -2.11
N LEU A 160 4.31 14.77 -0.79
CA LEU A 160 3.41 15.70 -0.13
C LEU A 160 3.93 17.13 -0.35
N LYS A 161 3.11 17.96 -1.00
CA LYS A 161 3.39 19.38 -1.20
C LYS A 161 2.54 20.20 -0.25
N LEU A 162 3.18 21.05 0.56
CA LEU A 162 2.52 22.19 1.20
C LEU A 162 2.61 23.42 0.28
#